data_AF-A0A9D3XUI4-F1
#
_entry.id   AF-A0A9D3XUI4-F1
#
_cell.length_a   1.000
_cell.length_b   1.000
_cell.length_c   1.000
_cell.angle_alpha   90.00
_cell.angle_beta   90.00
_cell.angle_gamma   90.00
#
_symmetry.space_group_name_H-M   'P 1'
#
loop_
_entity.id
_entity.type
_entity.pdbx_description
1 polymer ?
#
loop_
_entity_poly.entity_id
_entity_poly.type
_entity_poly.pdbx_seq_one_letter_code
_entity_poly.pdbx_strand_id
1 'polypeptide(L)'
;MRATRKRLCSALLAAYVLFSLYAAYSVFLRPRRPPASRGGPRQPRLGRERSSLGNEEWNPWEGDEKNEQIVSQQRYETNLQMLKNMKSQQEQANLKVQIWGKAAIGLYLWQHILEGLLEPADVTAQWREGSIKGGKTHFSFITGPAVVPGYFSVAADNVVLVLNGREEAKITYATQWLHYAQTLIQTRKLRHVAIVLLGSEQCNNEWIHPYLKRRGGFVELLFVVYDCTWVNEEDIFQWPLGVAT
;
A
#
# COMPACT_ATOMS: atom_id res chain seq x y z
N MET A 1 8.84 58.45 -10.30
CA MET A 1 7.82 57.58 -9.64
C MET A 1 8.09 56.06 -9.73
N ARG A 2 8.96 55.54 -10.62
CA ARG A 2 9.21 54.08 -10.73
C ARG A 2 10.19 53.51 -9.67
N ALA A 3 11.14 54.31 -9.21
CA ALA A 3 12.14 53.86 -8.22
C ALA A 3 11.56 53.67 -6.81
N THR A 4 10.59 54.50 -6.41
CA THR A 4 9.91 54.42 -5.11
C THR A 4 9.01 53.19 -5.02
N ARG A 5 8.30 52.83 -6.11
CA ARG A 5 7.49 51.60 -6.18
C ARG A 5 8.32 50.32 -6.06
N LYS A 6 9.49 50.25 -6.71
CA LYS A 6 10.39 49.07 -6.60
C LYS A 6 10.90 48.89 -5.16
N ARG A 7 11.24 49.98 -4.47
CA ARG A 7 11.68 49.94 -3.06
C ARG A 7 10.56 49.53 -2.10
N LEU A 8 9.32 49.96 -2.38
CA LEU A 8 8.13 49.52 -1.63
C LEU A 8 7.84 48.04 -1.85
N CYS A 9 7.88 47.54 -3.09
CA CYS A 9 7.69 46.12 -3.37
C CYS A 9 8.79 45.24 -2.73
N SER A 10 10.06 45.68 -2.75
CA SER A 10 11.13 44.94 -2.08
C SER A 10 10.96 44.92 -0.57
N ALA A 11 10.50 46.02 0.04
CA ALA A 11 10.23 46.07 1.47
C ALA A 11 9.07 45.13 1.86
N LEU A 12 8.01 45.07 1.05
CA LEU A 12 6.88 44.16 1.28
C LEU A 12 7.30 42.69 1.14
N LEU A 13 8.13 42.36 0.15
CA LEU A 13 8.68 41.02 -0.01
C LEU A 13 9.57 40.63 1.18
N ALA A 14 10.42 41.54 1.66
CA ALA A 14 11.25 41.30 2.83
C ALA A 14 10.41 41.07 4.10
N ALA A 15 9.37 41.88 4.30
CA ALA A 15 8.44 41.71 5.42
C ALA A 15 7.68 40.37 5.35
N TYR A 16 7.26 39.97 4.16
CA TYR A 16 6.59 38.69 3.95
C TYR A 16 7.51 37.50 4.29
N VAL A 17 8.76 37.52 3.80
CA VAL A 17 9.74 36.47 4.10
C VAL A 17 10.03 36.39 5.61
N LEU A 18 10.20 37.53 6.28
CA LEU A 18 10.41 37.57 7.73
C LEU A 18 9.22 36.99 8.50
N PHE A 19 8.00 37.31 8.07
CA PHE A 19 6.78 36.76 8.67
C PHE A 19 6.65 35.25 8.44
N SER A 20 6.95 34.76 7.24
CA SER A 20 6.95 33.33 6.93
C SER A 20 7.98 32.57 7.76
N LEU A 21 9.19 33.11 7.93
CA LEU A 21 10.23 32.52 8.77
C LEU A 21 9.82 32.51 10.26
N TYR A 22 9.19 33.59 10.74
CA TYR A 22 8.68 33.64 12.11
C TYR A 22 7.55 32.62 12.35
N ALA A 23 6.62 32.49 11.40
CA ALA A 23 5.55 31.50 11.46
C ALA A 23 6.14 30.08 11.50
N ALA A 24 7.10 29.77 10.63
CA ALA A 24 7.79 28.48 10.63
C ALA A 24 8.51 28.22 11.97
N TYR A 25 9.22 29.20 12.52
CA TYR A 25 9.84 29.06 13.85
C TYR A 25 8.81 28.77 14.95
N SER A 26 7.67 29.47 14.94
CA SER A 26 6.63 29.29 15.97
C SER A 26 5.96 27.92 15.94
N VAL A 27 5.86 27.29 14.77
CA VAL A 27 5.21 25.99 14.58
C VAL A 27 6.17 24.83 14.80
N PHE A 28 7.40 24.93 14.28
CA PHE A 28 8.35 23.82 14.26
C PHE A 28 9.37 23.84 15.41
N LEU A 29 9.74 25.03 15.90
CA LEU A 29 10.88 25.19 16.81
C LEU A 29 10.50 25.69 18.20
N ARG A 30 9.25 26.14 18.40
CA ARG A 30 8.79 26.56 19.72
C ARG A 30 8.56 25.32 20.59
N PRO A 31 9.22 25.19 21.75
CA PRO A 31 8.97 24.09 22.67
C PRO A 31 7.51 24.09 23.09
N ARG A 32 6.77 23.03 22.76
CA ARG A 32 5.42 22.79 23.29
C ARG A 32 5.55 22.70 24.81
N ARG A 33 5.00 23.69 25.53
CA ARG A 33 4.79 23.56 26.97
C ARG A 33 3.97 22.28 27.20
N PRO A 34 4.39 21.38 28.10
CA PRO A 34 3.56 20.24 28.44
C PRO A 34 2.22 20.75 28.99
N PRO A 35 1.08 20.17 28.59
CA PRO A 35 -0.19 20.50 29.22
C PRO A 35 -0.09 20.15 30.70
N ALA A 36 -0.49 21.08 31.55
CA ALA A 36 -0.60 20.86 32.99
C ALA A 36 -1.42 19.59 33.24
N SER A 37 -0.91 18.68 34.09
CA SER A 37 -1.62 17.47 34.46
C SER A 37 -2.97 17.85 35.08
N ARG A 38 -4.06 17.51 34.41
CA ARG A 38 -5.39 17.52 35.01
C ARG A 38 -5.37 16.51 36.16
N GLY A 39 -5.73 17.00 37.33
CA GLY A 39 -5.57 16.33 38.62
C GLY A 39 -6.11 14.91 38.67
N GLY A 40 -5.37 14.07 39.38
CA GLY A 40 -5.83 12.73 39.78
C GLY A 40 -7.01 12.81 40.75
N PRO A 41 -7.77 11.71 40.92
CA PRO A 41 -8.94 11.69 41.78
C PRO A 41 -8.56 11.88 43.24
N ARG A 42 -9.31 12.76 43.92
CA ARG A 42 -9.28 12.97 45.37
C ARG A 42 -9.52 11.65 46.11
N GLN A 43 -8.59 11.27 46.99
CA GLN A 43 -8.87 10.37 48.10
C GLN A 43 -9.88 11.02 49.07
N PRO A 44 -10.89 10.29 49.57
CA PRO A 44 -11.65 10.73 50.73
C PRO A 44 -10.83 10.52 52.01
N ARG A 45 -10.67 11.58 52.79
CA ARG A 45 -10.24 11.50 54.18
C ARG A 45 -11.44 11.18 55.07
N LEU A 46 -11.45 9.97 55.64
CA LEU A 46 -12.02 9.58 56.93
C LEU A 46 -11.13 8.45 57.44
N GLY A 47 -10.68 8.35 58.68
CA GLY A 47 -10.77 9.18 59.87
C GLY A 47 -9.81 8.57 60.90
N ARG A 48 -9.23 9.44 61.74
CA ARG A 48 -8.85 9.25 63.14
C ARG A 48 -8.48 7.83 63.63
N GLU A 49 -7.20 7.67 63.92
CA GLU A 49 -6.51 6.81 64.90
C GLU A 49 -7.34 5.78 65.69
N ARG A 50 -6.94 4.50 65.54
CA ARG A 50 -6.73 3.59 66.67
C ARG A 50 -5.61 2.62 66.34
N SER A 51 -4.60 2.63 67.19
CA SER A 51 -3.59 1.59 67.32
C SER A 51 -4.27 0.23 67.52
N SER A 52 -4.13 -0.68 66.56
CA SER A 52 -4.39 -2.10 66.76
C SER A 52 -3.06 -2.84 66.70
N LEU A 53 -2.60 -3.22 67.89
CA LEU A 53 -1.72 -4.36 68.11
C LEU A 53 -2.24 -5.56 67.28
N GLY A 54 -1.31 -6.35 66.77
CA GLY A 54 -1.49 -7.32 65.69
C GLY A 54 -2.76 -8.17 65.79
N ASN A 55 -3.64 -7.97 64.80
CA ASN A 55 -4.57 -8.97 64.33
C ASN A 55 -4.25 -9.17 62.85
N GLU A 56 -3.36 -10.11 62.54
CA GLU A 56 -3.37 -10.77 61.23
C GLU A 56 -4.71 -11.51 61.16
N GLU A 57 -5.73 -10.81 60.67
CA GLU A 57 -7.06 -11.37 60.43
C GLU A 57 -6.90 -12.42 59.34
N TRP A 58 -6.77 -13.68 59.78
CA TRP A 58 -6.52 -14.83 58.93
C TRP A 58 -7.60 -14.89 57.85
N ASN A 59 -7.22 -14.62 56.60
CA ASN A 59 -8.12 -14.71 55.45
C ASN A 59 -7.93 -16.11 54.80
N PRO A 60 -8.90 -17.04 54.95
CA PRO A 60 -8.78 -18.40 54.41
C PRO A 60 -8.58 -18.44 52.89
N TRP A 61 -8.95 -17.36 52.19
CA TRP A 61 -9.00 -17.27 50.73
C TRP A 61 -7.85 -16.46 50.14
N GLU A 62 -6.90 -16.00 50.97
CA GLU A 62 -5.77 -15.17 50.50
C GLU A 62 -4.86 -15.91 49.50
N GLY A 63 -4.76 -17.23 49.63
CA GLY A 63 -4.04 -18.10 48.70
C GLY A 63 -4.75 -18.21 47.35
N ASP A 64 -6.07 -18.36 47.37
CA ASP A 64 -6.90 -18.51 46.17
C ASP A 64 -6.99 -17.19 45.40
N GLU A 65 -7.16 -16.05 46.08
CA GLU A 65 -7.17 -14.71 45.47
C GLU A 65 -5.83 -14.37 44.80
N LYS A 66 -4.70 -14.70 45.45
CA LYS A 66 -3.37 -14.51 44.87
C LYS A 66 -3.19 -15.40 43.63
N ASN A 67 -3.68 -16.63 43.67
CA ASN A 67 -3.57 -17.55 42.55
C ASN A 67 -4.46 -17.13 41.37
N GLU A 68 -5.68 -16.67 41.62
CA GLU A 68 -6.56 -16.09 40.60
C GLU A 68 -5.97 -14.81 39.99
N GLN A 69 -5.33 -13.95 40.81
CA GLN A 69 -4.62 -12.79 40.31
C GLN A 69 -3.45 -13.19 39.40
N ILE A 70 -2.64 -14.18 39.78
CA ILE A 70 -1.53 -14.68 38.96
C ILE A 70 -2.06 -15.28 37.64
N VAL A 71 -3.12 -16.08 37.70
CA VAL A 71 -3.75 -16.66 36.50
C VAL A 71 -4.33 -15.57 35.61
N SER A 72 -4.98 -14.55 36.17
CA SER A 72 -5.54 -13.42 35.41
C SER A 72 -4.46 -12.57 34.75
N GLN A 73 -3.33 -12.33 35.43
CA GLN A 73 -2.16 -11.64 34.90
C GLN A 73 -1.51 -12.45 33.79
N GLN A 74 -1.29 -13.75 33.99
CA GLN A 74 -0.77 -14.64 32.95
C GLN A 74 -1.67 -14.66 31.71
N ARG A 75 -2.99 -14.67 31.89
CA ARG A 75 -3.97 -14.63 30.79
C ARG A 75 -3.95 -13.29 30.05
N TYR A 76 -3.77 -12.19 30.76
CA TYR A 76 -3.61 -10.87 30.18
C TYR A 76 -2.30 -10.75 29.40
N GLU A 77 -1.19 -11.25 29.94
CA GLU A 77 0.12 -11.26 29.27
C GLU A 77 0.13 -12.15 28.03
N THR A 78 -0.48 -13.35 28.08
CA THR A 78 -0.62 -14.22 26.91
C THR A 78 -1.49 -13.58 25.84
N ASN A 79 -2.59 -12.91 26.21
CA ASN A 79 -3.42 -12.16 25.25
C ASN A 79 -2.64 -10.99 24.63
N LEU A 80 -1.84 -10.26 25.40
CA LEU A 80 -0.97 -9.20 24.89
C LEU A 80 0.13 -9.73 23.97
N GLN A 81 0.72 -10.88 24.30
CA GLN A 81 1.70 -11.56 23.45
C GLN A 81 1.05 -12.04 22.14
N MET A 82 -0.15 -12.63 22.18
CA MET A 82 -0.92 -12.97 20.98
C MET A 82 -1.23 -11.73 20.13
N LEU A 83 -1.68 -10.62 20.74
CA LEU A 83 -1.94 -9.36 20.03
C LEU A 83 -0.67 -8.78 19.41
N LYS A 84 0.47 -8.85 20.10
CA LYS A 84 1.78 -8.44 19.56
C LYS A 84 2.22 -9.35 18.41
N ASN A 85 2.02 -10.66 18.52
CA ASN A 85 2.37 -11.64 17.50
C ASN A 85 1.46 -11.51 16.26
N MET A 86 0.17 -11.24 16.43
CA MET A 86 -0.74 -10.96 15.33
C MET A 86 -0.39 -9.63 14.64
N LYS A 87 -0.08 -8.57 15.41
CA LYS A 87 0.40 -7.30 14.85
C LYS A 87 1.72 -7.45 14.12
N SER A 88 2.68 -8.22 14.66
CA SER A 88 3.98 -8.44 14.04
C SER A 88 3.87 -9.32 12.79
N GLN A 89 3.03 -10.36 12.78
CA GLN A 89 2.72 -11.13 11.56
C GLN A 89 2.03 -10.26 10.49
N GLN A 90 1.15 -9.35 10.91
CA GLN A 90 0.49 -8.39 10.02
C GLN A 90 1.42 -7.27 9.54
N GLU A 91 2.53 -7.00 10.24
CA GLU A 91 3.63 -6.12 9.83
C GLU A 91 4.69 -6.85 8.97
N GLN A 92 4.78 -8.19 9.04
CA GLN A 92 5.78 -8.99 8.32
C GLN A 92 5.36 -9.42 6.91
N ALA A 93 4.07 -9.40 6.56
CA ALA A 93 3.64 -9.71 5.20
C ALA A 93 3.86 -8.51 4.26
N ASN A 94 5.11 -8.27 3.84
CA ASN A 94 5.39 -7.38 2.72
C ASN A 94 4.86 -8.03 1.44
N LEU A 95 3.70 -7.58 0.95
CA LEU A 95 3.12 -8.08 -0.30
C LEU A 95 4.05 -7.70 -1.44
N LYS A 96 4.55 -8.69 -2.18
CA LYS A 96 5.37 -8.46 -3.39
C LYS A 96 4.50 -8.60 -4.62
N VAL A 97 4.47 -7.57 -5.45
CA VAL A 97 3.74 -7.53 -6.71
C VAL A 97 4.70 -7.15 -7.81
N GLN A 98 4.75 -7.93 -8.89
CA GLN A 98 5.55 -7.61 -10.07
C GLN A 98 4.63 -7.32 -11.25
N ILE A 99 4.82 -6.18 -11.89
CA ILE A 99 4.04 -5.71 -13.03
C ILE A 99 4.86 -5.98 -14.28
N TRP A 100 4.30 -6.71 -15.24
CA TRP A 100 4.96 -7.04 -16.50
C TRP A 100 4.21 -6.37 -17.64
N GLY A 101 4.86 -5.49 -18.39
CA GLY A 101 4.13 -4.71 -19.39
C GLY A 101 5.00 -4.18 -20.51
N LYS A 102 4.63 -4.53 -21.75
CA LYS A 102 5.17 -3.92 -22.97
C LYS A 102 4.17 -2.96 -23.64
N ALA A 103 2.92 -2.94 -23.17
CA ALA A 103 1.92 -2.01 -23.67
C ALA A 103 2.19 -0.58 -23.15
N ALA A 104 1.88 0.44 -23.94
CA ALA A 104 2.06 1.85 -23.57
C ALA A 104 1.34 2.22 -22.26
N ILE A 105 0.16 1.62 -22.02
CA ILE A 105 -0.57 1.81 -20.76
C ILE A 105 0.21 1.31 -19.53
N GLY A 106 1.15 0.37 -19.70
CA GLY A 106 2.01 -0.10 -18.61
C GLY A 106 2.99 0.98 -18.14
N LEU A 107 3.55 1.76 -19.06
CA LEU A 107 4.37 2.92 -18.72
C LEU A 107 3.53 3.98 -18.01
N TYR A 108 2.30 4.23 -18.48
CA TYR A 108 1.41 5.18 -17.83
C TYR A 108 1.04 4.76 -16.41
N LEU A 109 0.67 3.48 -16.21
CA LEU A 109 0.44 2.89 -14.90
C LEU A 109 1.64 3.11 -13.97
N TRP A 110 2.84 2.82 -14.44
CA TRP A 110 4.03 2.94 -13.60
C TRP A 110 4.41 4.39 -13.30
N GLN A 111 4.53 5.23 -14.32
CA GLN A 111 5.13 6.55 -14.18
C GLN A 111 4.14 7.61 -13.71
N HIS A 112 2.84 7.49 -14.07
CA HIS A 112 1.85 8.53 -13.78
C HIS A 112 0.90 8.15 -12.65
N ILE A 113 0.53 6.89 -12.52
CA ILE A 113 -0.38 6.45 -11.43
C ILE A 113 0.42 6.06 -10.19
N LEU A 114 1.47 5.27 -10.37
CA LEU A 114 2.32 4.81 -9.28
C LEU A 114 3.51 5.73 -9.00
N GLU A 115 3.72 6.77 -9.83
CA GLU A 115 4.81 7.74 -9.73
C GLU A 115 6.21 7.08 -9.61
N GLY A 116 6.36 5.91 -10.24
CA GLY A 116 7.57 5.11 -10.21
C GLY A 116 8.63 5.57 -11.21
N LEU A 117 9.88 5.54 -10.77
CA LEU A 117 11.05 5.75 -11.63
C LEU A 117 11.45 4.45 -12.33
N LEU A 118 12.10 4.60 -13.49
CA LEU A 118 12.59 3.48 -14.30
C LEU A 118 14.09 3.62 -14.51
N GLU A 119 14.79 2.52 -14.30
CA GLU A 119 16.22 2.36 -14.47
C GLU A 119 16.50 1.27 -15.53
N PRO A 120 17.32 1.56 -16.55
CA PRO A 120 17.91 2.86 -16.87
C PRO A 120 16.85 3.88 -17.30
N ALA A 121 17.20 5.17 -17.17
CA ALA A 121 16.35 6.28 -17.63
C ALA A 121 16.23 6.34 -19.16
N ASP A 122 17.18 5.73 -19.88
CA ASP A 122 17.21 5.66 -21.33
C ASP A 122 16.01 4.87 -21.87
N VAL A 123 15.21 5.53 -22.71
CA VAL A 123 14.01 4.96 -23.33
C VAL A 123 14.35 3.90 -24.37
N THR A 124 15.58 3.93 -24.92
CA THR A 124 16.06 2.98 -25.94
C THR A 124 16.66 1.71 -25.36
N ALA A 125 16.76 1.62 -24.03
CA ALA A 125 17.29 0.44 -23.36
C ALA A 125 16.48 -0.82 -23.67
N GLN A 126 17.18 -1.95 -23.76
CA GLN A 126 16.59 -3.25 -24.07
C GLN A 126 15.57 -3.72 -23.02
N TRP A 127 15.81 -3.37 -21.76
CA TRP A 127 14.85 -3.48 -20.69
C TRP A 127 15.04 -2.33 -19.70
N ARG A 128 13.99 -2.04 -18.95
CA ARG A 128 13.94 -1.05 -17.89
C ARG A 128 13.15 -1.63 -16.73
N GLU A 129 13.62 -1.37 -15.53
CA GLU A 129 13.04 -1.87 -14.30
C GLU A 129 12.75 -0.71 -13.35
N GLY A 130 11.70 -0.87 -12.54
CA GLY A 130 11.36 0.07 -11.50
C GLY A 130 11.00 -0.67 -10.23
N SER A 131 11.26 -0.05 -9.08
CA SER A 131 10.85 -0.56 -7.79
C SER A 131 10.33 0.58 -6.92
N ILE A 132 9.15 0.39 -6.33
CA ILE A 132 8.56 1.32 -5.38
C ILE A 132 7.97 0.55 -4.20
N LYS A 133 7.93 1.20 -3.04
CA LYS A 133 7.28 0.66 -1.85
C LYS A 133 6.08 1.53 -1.47
N GLY A 134 4.88 1.00 -1.65
CA GLY A 134 3.63 1.63 -1.24
C GLY A 134 3.10 0.98 0.03
N GLY A 135 3.28 1.65 1.19
CA GLY A 135 2.86 1.10 2.48
C GLY A 135 3.53 -0.25 2.79
N LYS A 136 2.72 -1.31 2.87
CA LYS A 136 3.18 -2.71 3.09
C LYS A 136 3.44 -3.48 1.78
N THR A 137 3.21 -2.87 0.63
CA THR A 137 3.33 -3.53 -0.67
C THR A 137 4.57 -3.04 -1.40
N HIS A 138 5.37 -3.97 -1.89
CA HIS A 138 6.49 -3.72 -2.77
C HIS A 138 6.06 -4.01 -4.21
N PHE A 139 6.12 -2.99 -5.05
CA PHE A 139 5.84 -3.10 -6.47
C PHE A 139 7.17 -3.06 -7.23
N SER A 140 7.35 -4.00 -8.13
CA SER A 140 8.38 -3.93 -9.16
C SER A 140 7.74 -3.93 -10.53
N PHE A 141 8.34 -3.23 -11.48
CA PHE A 141 7.86 -3.15 -12.85
C PHE A 141 8.98 -3.44 -13.81
N ILE A 142 8.68 -4.20 -14.86
CA ILE A 142 9.61 -4.55 -15.92
C ILE A 142 8.98 -4.31 -17.28
N THR A 143 9.71 -3.61 -18.14
CA THR A 143 9.27 -3.23 -19.49
C THR A 143 10.47 -3.16 -20.44
N GLY A 144 10.22 -3.32 -21.73
CA GLY A 144 11.23 -3.10 -22.77
C GLY A 144 11.16 -4.10 -23.93
N PRO A 145 11.93 -3.84 -25.01
CA PRO A 145 11.99 -4.71 -26.18
C PRO A 145 12.38 -6.17 -25.87
N ALA A 146 13.38 -6.38 -25.01
CA ALA A 146 13.95 -7.68 -24.66
C ALA A 146 13.18 -8.40 -23.53
N VAL A 147 12.16 -7.76 -22.97
CA VAL A 147 11.29 -8.39 -21.97
C VAL A 147 10.35 -9.34 -22.71
N VAL A 148 10.68 -10.62 -22.65
CA VAL A 148 9.93 -11.73 -23.26
C VAL A 148 9.70 -12.83 -22.22
N PRO A 149 8.63 -13.63 -22.35
CA PRO A 149 8.32 -14.69 -21.41
C PRO A 149 9.51 -15.63 -21.16
N GLY A 150 9.92 -15.79 -19.89
CA GLY A 150 11.00 -16.70 -19.50
C GLY A 150 12.41 -16.10 -19.47
N TYR A 151 12.62 -14.87 -19.92
CA TYR A 151 13.96 -14.25 -20.03
C TYR A 151 14.25 -13.20 -18.94
N PHE A 152 13.51 -13.22 -17.82
CA PHE A 152 13.71 -12.32 -16.69
C PHE A 152 13.40 -13.03 -15.36
N SER A 153 13.86 -12.45 -14.25
CA SER A 153 13.64 -13.03 -12.92
C SER A 153 12.25 -12.69 -12.38
N VAL A 154 11.49 -13.73 -12.03
CA VAL A 154 10.19 -13.60 -11.35
C VAL A 154 10.46 -13.50 -9.84
N ALA A 155 10.41 -12.28 -9.32
CA ALA A 155 10.80 -11.96 -7.94
C ALA A 155 9.62 -11.81 -6.96
N ALA A 156 8.39 -12.08 -7.44
CA ALA A 156 7.16 -11.91 -6.69
C ALA A 156 6.16 -13.06 -6.93
N ASP A 157 5.35 -13.34 -5.91
CA ASP A 157 4.30 -14.35 -5.97
C ASP A 157 3.02 -13.83 -6.64
N ASN A 158 2.87 -12.51 -6.76
CA ASN A 158 1.72 -11.83 -7.34
C ASN A 158 2.15 -11.05 -8.57
N VAL A 159 1.39 -11.19 -9.66
CA VAL A 159 1.73 -10.55 -10.93
C VAL A 159 0.56 -9.76 -11.49
N VAL A 160 0.87 -8.59 -12.05
CA VAL A 160 -0.05 -7.80 -12.88
C VAL A 160 0.47 -7.80 -14.31
N LEU A 161 -0.26 -8.42 -15.23
CA LEU A 161 0.06 -8.40 -16.65
C LEU A 161 -0.58 -7.20 -17.32
N VAL A 162 0.22 -6.41 -18.02
CA VAL A 162 -0.25 -5.27 -18.81
C VAL A 162 -0.23 -5.64 -20.28
N LEU A 163 -1.40 -5.99 -20.82
CA LEU A 163 -1.58 -6.61 -22.14
C LEU A 163 -2.16 -5.62 -23.15
N ASN A 164 -1.89 -5.85 -24.44
CA ASN A 164 -2.44 -5.06 -25.54
C ASN A 164 -3.30 -5.94 -26.46
N GLY A 165 -4.59 -5.64 -26.50
CA GLY A 165 -5.59 -6.32 -27.32
C GLY A 165 -6.13 -5.49 -28.49
N ARG A 166 -5.52 -4.35 -28.85
CA ARG A 166 -6.05 -3.48 -29.93
C ARG A 166 -5.97 -4.09 -31.33
N GLU A 167 -5.04 -5.00 -31.58
CA GLU A 167 -4.77 -5.58 -32.89
C GLU A 167 -4.47 -7.09 -32.77
N GLU A 168 -4.80 -7.88 -33.79
CA GLU A 168 -4.63 -9.33 -33.80
C GLU A 168 -3.18 -9.77 -33.53
N ALA A 169 -2.19 -9.11 -34.13
CA ALA A 169 -0.78 -9.40 -33.86
C ALA A 169 -0.39 -9.13 -32.39
N LYS A 170 -1.01 -8.14 -31.74
CA LYS A 170 -0.79 -7.83 -30.32
C LYS A 170 -1.50 -8.83 -29.41
N ILE A 171 -2.68 -9.30 -29.80
CA ILE A 171 -3.40 -10.39 -29.12
C ILE A 171 -2.55 -11.65 -29.12
N THR A 172 -2.00 -12.06 -30.26
CA THR A 172 -1.11 -13.25 -30.35
C THR A 172 0.10 -13.13 -29.43
N TYR A 173 0.67 -11.95 -29.27
CA TYR A 173 1.74 -11.73 -28.31
C TYR A 173 1.25 -11.75 -26.85
N ALA A 174 0.08 -11.15 -26.57
CA ALA A 174 -0.52 -11.16 -25.25
C ALA A 174 -0.88 -12.57 -24.77
N THR A 175 -1.36 -13.45 -25.65
CA THR A 175 -1.66 -14.85 -25.30
C THR A 175 -0.41 -15.64 -24.93
N GLN A 176 0.76 -15.34 -25.51
CA GLN A 176 2.03 -15.95 -25.08
C GLN A 176 2.36 -15.62 -23.61
N TRP A 177 2.10 -14.38 -23.18
CA TRP A 177 2.26 -13.98 -21.78
C TRP A 177 1.27 -14.69 -20.85
N LEU A 178 0.03 -14.89 -21.30
CA LEU A 178 -0.98 -15.63 -20.55
C LEU A 178 -0.59 -17.10 -20.37
N HIS A 179 -0.13 -17.77 -21.43
CA HIS A 179 0.34 -19.16 -21.33
C HIS A 179 1.57 -19.30 -20.41
N TYR A 180 2.49 -18.33 -20.46
CA TYR A 180 3.62 -18.29 -19.55
C TYR A 180 3.18 -18.13 -18.09
N ALA A 181 2.30 -17.17 -17.80
CA ALA A 181 1.76 -16.96 -16.47
C ALA A 181 0.98 -18.20 -15.96
N GLN A 182 0.21 -18.84 -16.83
CA GLN A 182 -0.49 -20.09 -16.53
C GLN A 182 0.48 -21.20 -16.11
N THR A 183 1.58 -21.36 -16.84
CA THR A 183 2.64 -22.33 -16.52
C THR A 183 3.27 -22.02 -15.15
N LEU A 184 3.47 -20.74 -14.83
CA LEU A 184 4.00 -20.34 -13.52
C LEU A 184 3.02 -20.58 -12.36
N ILE A 185 1.71 -20.45 -12.60
CA ILE A 185 0.68 -20.81 -11.63
C ILE A 185 0.66 -22.33 -11.41
N GLN A 186 0.69 -23.12 -12.49
CA GLN A 186 0.71 -24.59 -12.42
C GLN A 186 1.94 -25.12 -11.68
N THR A 187 3.10 -24.47 -11.88
CA THR A 187 4.35 -24.80 -11.16
C THR A 187 4.44 -24.18 -9.77
N ARG A 188 3.37 -23.54 -9.28
CA ARG A 188 3.26 -22.87 -7.97
C ARG A 188 4.31 -21.77 -7.74
N LYS A 189 4.87 -21.20 -8.81
CA LYS A 189 5.75 -20.03 -8.73
C LYS A 189 4.96 -18.74 -8.54
N LEU A 190 3.77 -18.65 -9.12
CA LEU A 190 2.82 -17.57 -8.89
C LEU A 190 1.64 -18.06 -8.05
N ARG A 191 1.03 -17.13 -7.32
CA ARG A 191 -0.19 -17.35 -6.55
C ARG A 191 -1.39 -16.61 -7.15
N HIS A 192 -1.20 -15.33 -7.48
CA HIS A 192 -2.28 -14.47 -7.93
C HIS A 192 -1.87 -13.71 -9.20
N VAL A 193 -2.80 -13.64 -10.16
CA VAL A 193 -2.60 -12.90 -11.42
C VAL A 193 -3.78 -11.97 -11.65
N ALA A 194 -3.45 -10.69 -11.88
CA ALA A 194 -4.37 -9.69 -12.38
C ALA A 194 -3.94 -9.19 -13.76
N ILE A 195 -4.87 -8.64 -14.54
CA ILE A 195 -4.61 -8.13 -15.88
C ILE A 195 -5.08 -6.68 -15.98
N VAL A 196 -4.25 -5.84 -16.59
CA VAL A 196 -4.63 -4.55 -17.16
C VAL A 196 -4.58 -4.70 -18.67
N LEU A 197 -5.76 -4.76 -19.30
CA LEU A 197 -5.91 -4.98 -20.72
C LEU A 197 -6.18 -3.64 -21.42
N LEU A 198 -5.27 -3.23 -22.29
CA LEU A 198 -5.59 -2.24 -23.31
C LEU A 198 -6.52 -2.90 -24.34
N GLY A 199 -7.83 -2.76 -24.12
CA GLY A 199 -8.86 -3.38 -24.94
C GLY A 199 -8.92 -2.80 -26.34
N SER A 200 -9.56 -3.52 -27.24
CA SER A 200 -9.94 -3.02 -28.55
C SER A 200 -11.12 -2.07 -28.46
N GLU A 201 -11.02 -0.96 -29.20
CA GLU A 201 -12.10 0.02 -29.36
C GLU A 201 -13.30 -0.53 -30.14
N GLN A 202 -13.11 -1.63 -30.88
CA GLN A 202 -14.20 -2.36 -31.55
C GLN A 202 -14.90 -3.36 -30.62
N CYS A 203 -14.57 -3.37 -29.32
CA CYS A 203 -15.12 -4.27 -28.31
C CYS A 203 -14.90 -5.77 -28.58
N ASN A 204 -13.95 -6.15 -29.44
CA ASN A 204 -13.63 -7.55 -29.76
C ASN A 204 -12.63 -8.18 -28.76
N ASN A 205 -12.95 -8.10 -27.46
CA ASN A 205 -12.08 -8.57 -26.37
C ASN A 205 -12.39 -10.01 -25.88
N GLU A 206 -13.27 -10.74 -26.58
CA GLU A 206 -13.77 -12.07 -26.18
C GLU A 206 -12.67 -13.12 -25.98
N TRP A 207 -11.52 -12.92 -26.66
CA TRP A 207 -10.36 -13.81 -26.59
C TRP A 207 -9.78 -13.96 -25.18
N ILE A 208 -10.03 -13.01 -24.26
CA ILE A 208 -9.53 -13.08 -22.88
C ILE A 208 -10.36 -14.00 -21.98
N HIS A 209 -11.62 -14.29 -22.35
CA HIS A 209 -12.56 -15.03 -21.52
C HIS A 209 -12.06 -16.38 -21.00
N PRO A 210 -11.41 -17.24 -21.82
CA PRO A 210 -10.96 -18.54 -21.33
C PRO A 210 -9.98 -18.46 -20.17
N TYR A 211 -9.33 -17.31 -19.96
CA TYR A 211 -8.34 -17.11 -18.91
C TYR A 211 -8.92 -16.58 -17.60
N LEU A 212 -10.18 -16.11 -17.60
CA LEU A 212 -10.84 -15.56 -16.41
C LEU A 212 -11.28 -16.65 -15.43
N LYS A 213 -11.10 -16.39 -14.13
CA LYS A 213 -11.37 -17.37 -13.06
C LYS A 213 -12.83 -17.86 -13.04
N ARG A 214 -13.82 -16.99 -13.31
CA ARG A 214 -15.24 -17.40 -13.44
C ARG A 214 -15.51 -18.40 -14.56
N ARG A 215 -14.64 -18.45 -15.57
CA ARG A 215 -14.74 -19.35 -16.72
C ARG A 215 -13.75 -20.53 -16.63
N GLY A 216 -13.18 -20.78 -15.44
CA GLY A 216 -12.24 -21.87 -15.19
C GLY A 216 -10.77 -21.53 -15.46
N GLY A 217 -10.45 -20.26 -15.73
CA GLY A 217 -9.09 -19.78 -15.90
C GLY A 217 -8.39 -19.42 -14.58
N PHE A 218 -7.24 -18.77 -14.68
CA PHE A 218 -6.37 -18.42 -13.54
C PHE A 218 -6.32 -16.92 -13.20
N VAL A 219 -6.90 -16.07 -14.05
CA VAL A 219 -6.89 -14.62 -13.89
C VAL A 219 -7.98 -14.22 -12.90
N GLU A 220 -7.59 -13.60 -11.80
CA GLU A 220 -8.51 -13.25 -10.71
C GLU A 220 -9.21 -11.92 -10.92
N LEU A 221 -8.50 -10.95 -11.51
CA LEU A 221 -8.99 -9.59 -11.74
C LEU A 221 -8.61 -9.15 -13.15
N LEU A 222 -9.55 -8.54 -13.86
CA LEU A 222 -9.36 -7.94 -15.16
C LEU A 222 -9.77 -6.46 -15.10
N PHE A 223 -8.84 -5.58 -15.43
CA PHE A 223 -9.11 -4.18 -15.69
C PHE A 223 -9.05 -3.93 -17.20
N VAL A 224 -10.15 -3.46 -17.80
CA VAL A 224 -10.21 -3.18 -19.24
C VAL A 224 -10.13 -1.67 -19.47
N VAL A 225 -9.22 -1.25 -20.34
CA VAL A 225 -9.17 0.12 -20.88
C VAL A 225 -10.14 0.19 -22.06
N TYR A 226 -10.97 1.24 -22.09
CA TYR A 226 -12.17 1.43 -22.92
C TYR A 226 -13.39 0.66 -22.44
N ASP A 227 -14.56 1.18 -22.81
CA ASP A 227 -15.86 0.66 -22.40
C ASP A 227 -16.02 -0.80 -22.84
N CYS A 228 -16.45 -1.64 -21.90
CA CYS A 228 -16.72 -3.04 -22.13
C CYS A 228 -18.06 -3.41 -21.50
N THR A 229 -18.92 -4.10 -22.25
CA THR A 229 -20.27 -4.47 -21.79
C THR A 229 -20.29 -5.50 -20.66
N TRP A 230 -19.15 -6.11 -20.33
CA TRP A 230 -19.06 -7.18 -19.32
C TRP A 230 -18.45 -6.72 -18.00
N VAL A 231 -18.22 -5.40 -17.85
CA VAL A 231 -17.82 -4.83 -16.56
C VAL A 231 -18.89 -5.16 -15.53
N ASN A 232 -18.47 -5.76 -14.42
CA ASN A 232 -19.36 -6.22 -13.36
C ASN A 232 -18.95 -5.72 -11.97
N GLU A 233 -17.87 -4.96 -11.86
CA GLU A 233 -17.36 -4.37 -10.61
C GLU A 233 -16.99 -5.39 -9.51
N GLU A 234 -16.87 -6.67 -9.87
CA GLU A 234 -16.52 -7.74 -8.95
C GLU A 234 -15.18 -8.37 -9.30
N ASP A 235 -14.99 -8.77 -10.56
CA ASP A 235 -13.73 -9.30 -11.10
C ASP A 235 -13.34 -8.68 -12.45
N ILE A 236 -14.29 -8.05 -13.14
CA ILE A 236 -14.07 -7.28 -14.36
C ILE A 236 -14.40 -5.81 -14.06
N PHE A 237 -13.36 -4.99 -14.09
CA PHE A 237 -13.42 -3.58 -13.78
C PHE A 237 -13.13 -2.75 -15.02
N GLN A 238 -13.85 -1.63 -15.14
CA GLN A 238 -13.44 -0.58 -16.05
C GLN A 238 -12.20 0.10 -15.48
N TRP A 239 -11.12 0.16 -16.26
CA TRP A 239 -9.98 1.00 -15.87
C TRP A 239 -10.44 2.45 -15.85
N PRO A 240 -10.24 3.18 -14.74
CA PRO A 240 -10.62 4.58 -14.68
C PRO A 240 -9.80 5.34 -15.71
N LEU A 241 -10.45 5.81 -16.77
CA LEU A 241 -9.87 6.77 -17.69
C LEU A 241 -9.73 8.09 -16.92
N GLY A 242 -8.68 8.19 -16.11
CA GLY A 242 -8.37 9.36 -15.33
C GLY A 242 -7.97 10.52 -16.23
N VAL A 243 -8.93 11.42 -16.47
CA VAL A 243 -8.76 12.86 -16.75
C VAL A 243 -7.81 13.21 -17.90
N ALA A 244 -8.22 12.91 -19.12
CA ALA A 244 -7.92 13.79 -20.26
C ALA A 244 -9.11 14.72 -20.47
N THR A 245 -9.26 15.71 -19.58
CA THR A 245 -10.08 16.91 -19.78
C THR A 245 -9.24 18.11 -19.40
#